data_AF-A0A963NZ80-F1
#
_entry.id   AF-A0A963NZ80-F1
#
_cell.length_a   1.000
_cell.length_b   1.000
_cell.length_c   1.000
_cell.angle_alpha   90.00
_cell.angle_beta   90.00
_cell.angle_gamma   90.00
#
_symmetry.space_group_name_H-M   'P 1'
#
loop_
_entity.id
_entity.type
_entity.pdbx_description
1 polymer ?
#
loop_
_entity_poly.entity_id
_entity_poly.type
_entity_poly.pdbx_seq_one_letter_code
_entity_poly.pdbx_strand_id
1 'polypeptide(L)' 'MRLDELVVEDFKKLKGRHVVRPAALGITVVSGDNEEGKSTLLDALKAAFFMKH' A
#
# COMPACT_ATOMS: atom_id res chain seq x y z
N MET A 1 -3.28 -16.48 2.67
CA MET A 1 -2.19 -15.48 2.52
C MET A 1 -2.40 -14.42 3.58
N ARG A 2 -1.33 -14.03 4.29
CA ARG A 2 -1.34 -12.96 5.30
C ARG A 2 -0.35 -11.90 4.83
N LEU A 3 -0.73 -10.62 4.89
CA LEU A 3 0.17 -9.50 4.65
C LEU A 3 0.75 -9.08 6.00
N ASP A 4 2.06 -9.19 6.18
CA ASP A 4 2.72 -8.81 7.45
C ASP A 4 3.23 -7.36 7.41
N GLU A 5 3.81 -6.95 6.28
CA GLU A 5 4.26 -5.59 6.05
C GLU A 5 4.18 -5.28 4.55
N LEU A 6 3.80 -4.05 4.21
CA LEU A 6 3.89 -3.49 2.87
C LEU A 6 4.83 -2.29 2.91
N VAL A 7 5.98 -2.41 2.24
CA VAL A 7 6.94 -1.31 2.06
C VAL A 7 6.81 -0.80 0.63
N VAL A 8 6.56 0.50 0.48
CA VAL A 8 6.47 1.17 -0.82
C VAL A 8 7.57 2.22 -0.87
N GLU A 9 8.48 2.08 -1.83
CA GLU A 9 9.60 2.99 -2.07
C GLU A 9 9.51 3.55 -3.49
N ASP A 10 9.56 4.88 -3.59
CA ASP A 10 9.61 5.66 -4.84
C ASP A 10 8.60 5.25 -5.93
N PHE A 11 7.38 4.89 -5.51
CA PHE A 11 6.30 4.47 -6.41
C PHE A 11 5.35 5.63 -6.75
N LYS A 12 5.33 6.02 -8.03
CA LYS A 12 4.52 7.15 -8.53
C LYS A 12 4.75 8.41 -7.67
N LYS A 13 3.71 8.92 -6.98
CA LYS A 13 3.77 10.09 -6.11
C LYS A 13 4.17 9.79 -4.66
N LEU A 14 4.22 8.51 -4.25
CA LEU A 14 4.74 8.12 -2.94
C LEU A 14 6.27 8.13 -3.02
N LYS A 15 6.86 9.28 -2.67
CA LYS A 15 8.32 9.48 -2.66
C LYS A 15 8.92 9.09 -1.32
N GLY A 16 10.11 8.52 -1.34
CA GLY A 16 10.74 7.98 -0.14
C GLY A 16 10.09 6.68 0.35
N ARG A 17 10.43 6.30 1.59
CA ARG A 17 10.06 5.01 2.16
C ARG A 17 8.79 5.08 3.01
N HIS A 18 7.73 4.43 2.55
CA HIS A 18 6.45 4.33 3.24
C HIS A 18 6.23 2.90 3.73
N VAL A 19 5.88 2.75 5.00
CA VAL A 19 5.68 1.44 5.63
C VAL A 19 4.26 1.33 6.14
N VAL A 20 3.54 0.31 5.69
CA VAL A 20 2.19 -0.03 6.15
C VAL A 20 2.25 -1.38 6.87
N ARG A 21 1.86 -1.36 8.14
CA ARG A 21 1.70 -2.56 8.96
C ARG A 21 0.21 -2.83 9.12
N PRO A 22 -0.35 -3.80 8.39
CA PRO A 22 -1.77 -4.12 8.50
C PRO A 22 -2.10 -4.72 9.87
N ALA A 23 -3.39 -4.69 10.21
CA ALA A 23 -3.91 -5.38 11.37
C ALA A 23 -3.58 -6.88 11.30
N ALA A 24 -3.11 -7.44 12.41
CA ALA A 24 -2.72 -8.84 12.48
C ALA A 24 -3.90 -9.80 12.23
N LEU A 25 -5.14 -9.37 12.53
CA LEU A 25 -6.39 -10.06 12.28
C LEU A 25 -7.47 -9.06 11.86
N GLY A 26 -8.45 -9.52 11.08
CA GLY A 26 -9.58 -8.71 10.67
C GLY A 26 -9.30 -7.83 9.45
N ILE A 27 -9.81 -6.60 9.47
CA ILE A 27 -9.80 -5.67 8.32
C ILE A 27 -8.88 -4.49 8.63
N THR A 28 -7.97 -4.17 7.70
CA THR A 28 -7.21 -2.91 7.72
C THR A 28 -7.92 -1.89 6.85
N VAL A 29 -8.21 -0.72 7.42
CA VAL A 29 -8.82 0.40 6.69
C VAL A 29 -7.76 1.46 6.42
N VAL A 30 -7.60 1.83 5.16
CA VAL A 30 -6.71 2.93 4.75
C VAL A 30 -7.58 4.16 4.45
N SER A 31 -7.42 5.20 5.26
CA SER A 31 -8.12 6.49 5.14
C SER A 31 -7.13 7.65 5.09
N GLY A 32 -7.65 8.86 4.88
CA GLY A 32 -6.87 10.08 4.63
C GLY A 32 -7.65 11.04 3.72
N ASP A 33 -7.12 12.22 3.50
CA ASP A 33 -7.70 13.28 2.69
C ASP A 33 -7.64 12.97 1.19
N ASN A 34 -8.42 13.71 0.40
CA ASN A 34 -8.33 13.59 -1.05
C ASN A 34 -6.89 13.86 -1.51
N GLU A 35 -6.45 13.13 -2.52
CA GLU A 35 -5.09 13.23 -3.08
C GLU A 35 -3.91 12.87 -2.15
N GLU A 36 -4.16 12.40 -0.93
CA GLU A 36 -3.08 12.00 0.00
C GLU A 36 -2.33 10.71 -0.41
N GLY A 37 -2.85 9.98 -1.41
CA GLY A 37 -2.14 8.83 -2.00
C GLY A 37 -2.69 7.44 -1.66
N LYS A 38 -3.86 7.36 -1.03
CA LYS A 38 -4.57 6.09 -0.77
C LYS A 38 -4.70 5.19 -2.01
N SER A 39 -5.18 5.72 -3.14
CA SER A 39 -5.30 4.94 -4.39
C SER A 39 -3.93 4.55 -4.96
N THR A 40 -2.91 5.39 -4.74
CA THR A 40 -1.53 5.09 -5.15
C THR A 40 -0.93 3.94 -4.35
N LEU A 41 -1.22 3.87 -3.04
CA LEU A 41 -0.84 2.75 -2.20
C LEU A 41 -1.52 1.45 -2.65
N LEU A 42 -2.82 1.51 -2.99
CA LEU A 42 -3.55 0.37 -3.53
C LEU A 42 -2.98 -0.09 -4.88
N ASP A 43 -2.59 0.83 -5.75
CA ASP A 43 -1.92 0.51 -7.02
C ASP A 43 -0.58 -0.19 -6.80
N ALA A 44 0.20 0.23 -5.81
CA ALA A 44 1.47 -0.42 -5.47
C ALA A 44 1.26 -1.87 -5.03
N LEU A 45 0.25 -2.12 -4.17
CA LEU A 45 -0.13 -3.46 -3.75
C LEU A 45 -0.56 -4.33 -4.95
N LYS A 46 -1.36 -3.77 -5.87
CA LYS A 46 -1.78 -4.46 -7.10
C LYS A 46 -0.59 -4.82 -7.99
N ALA A 47 0.35 -3.89 -8.15
CA ALA A 47 1.55 -4.11 -8.95
C ALA A 47 2.43 -5.22 -8.37
N ALA A 48 2.60 -5.26 -7.04
CA ALA A 48 3.46 -6.25 -6.39
C ALA A 48 2.92 -7.68 -6.43
N PHE A 49 1.60 -7.86 -6.26
CA PHE A 49 1.02 -9.19 -6.03
C PHE A 49 0.11 -9.71 -7.14
N PHE A 50 -0.42 -8.85 -8.01
CA PHE A 50 -1.53 -9.23 -8.89
C PHE A 50 -1.32 -8.89 -10.36
N MET A 51 -0.38 -8.01 -10.71
CA MET A 51 -0.04 -7.74 -12.09
C MET A 51 1.12 -8.62 -12.53
N LYS A 52 0.97 -9.33 -13.66
CA LYS A 52 2.11 -9.99 -14.33
C LYS A 52 2.94 -8.91 -15.01
N HIS A 53 4.24 -8.93 -14.75
CA HIS A 53 5.23 -8.22 -15.57
C HIS A 53 5.41 -8.91 -16.91
#